data_AF-A0A9C9ND63-F1
#
_entry.id   AF-A0A9C9ND63-F1
#
_cell.length_a   1.000
_cell.length_b   1.000
_cell.length_c   1.000
_cell.angle_alpha   90.00
_cell.angle_beta   90.00
_cell.angle_gamma   90.00
#
_symmetry.space_group_name_H-M   'P 1'
#
loop_
_entity.id
_entity.type
_entity.pdbx_description
1 polymer ?
#
loop_
_entity_poly.entity_id
_entity_poly.type
_entity_poly.pdbx_seq_one_letter_code
_entity_poly.pdbx_strand_id
1 'polypeptide(L)'
;MRDVQTIELNVDPDGALVTLEAAVWYVCFVPGLDKQWWHPFVNKRHKHVFAMRPAGPDAWTLFEPWWHRLLMATITSVQAKKFLLWGARGDVLMVRESIPGRGSQIRGWMNCAGLASYLLGRPYWVWSPHGLYKLLLREPHVCRVDVSALLAFDAAMLEAGSPHIAVCGMCMPGAPQQPGVAKPFCMHCGRDL
;
A
#
# COMPACT_ATOMS: atom_id res chain seq x y z
N MET A 1 -1.81 -45.57 12.26
CA MET A 1 -2.67 -44.45 12.70
C MET A 1 -1.78 -43.23 12.83
N ARG A 2 -2.07 -42.13 12.13
CA ARG A 2 -1.40 -40.84 12.41
C ARG A 2 -2.08 -40.27 13.65
N ASP A 3 -1.30 -39.99 14.69
CA ASP A 3 -1.77 -39.21 15.84
C ASP A 3 -2.30 -37.87 15.32
N VAL A 4 -3.61 -37.67 15.45
CA VAL A 4 -4.24 -36.38 15.14
C VAL A 4 -3.97 -35.50 16.36
N GLN A 5 -3.00 -34.59 16.24
CA GLN A 5 -2.82 -33.54 17.22
C GLN A 5 -4.00 -32.58 17.12
N THR A 6 -4.81 -32.53 18.18
CA THR A 6 -5.85 -31.51 18.35
C THR A 6 -5.19 -30.21 18.78
N ILE A 7 -5.29 -29.17 17.96
CA ILE A 7 -4.81 -27.81 18.29
C ILE A 7 -6.01 -27.02 18.83
N GLU A 8 -5.89 -26.49 20.05
CA GLU A 8 -6.89 -25.56 20.60
C GLU A 8 -6.81 -24.21 19.87
N LEU A 9 -7.94 -23.78 19.31
CA LEU A 9 -8.05 -22.51 18.61
C LEU A 9 -8.43 -21.42 19.62
N ASN A 10 -7.45 -20.67 20.09
CA ASN A 10 -7.67 -19.45 20.86
C ASN A 10 -7.73 -18.25 19.93
N VAL A 11 -8.64 -17.34 20.23
CA VAL A 11 -8.87 -16.11 19.46
C VAL A 11 -8.40 -14.93 20.31
N ASP A 12 -7.70 -13.99 19.68
CA ASP A 12 -7.24 -12.78 20.35
C ASP A 12 -8.39 -11.77 20.55
N PRO A 13 -8.17 -10.65 21.26
CA PRO A 13 -9.21 -9.64 21.51
C PRO A 13 -9.82 -9.03 20.23
N ASP A 14 -9.13 -9.13 19.10
CA ASP A 14 -9.56 -8.60 17.80
C ASP A 14 -10.30 -9.64 16.95
N GLY A 15 -10.49 -10.86 17.48
CA GLY A 15 -11.18 -11.92 16.76
C GLY A 15 -10.28 -12.73 15.83
N ALA A 16 -8.96 -12.54 15.88
CA ALA A 16 -8.01 -13.26 15.04
C ALA A 16 -7.46 -14.52 15.72
N LEU A 17 -7.24 -15.58 14.94
CA LEU A 17 -6.57 -16.80 15.42
C LEU A 17 -5.09 -16.56 15.75
N VAL A 18 -4.51 -15.53 15.17
CA VAL A 18 -3.12 -15.10 15.39
C VAL A 18 -3.11 -13.57 15.35
N THR A 19 -2.53 -12.94 16.36
CA THR A 19 -2.32 -11.51 16.37
C THR A 19 -1.33 -11.12 15.27
N LEU A 20 -1.76 -10.24 14.37
CA LEU A 20 -0.97 -9.75 13.25
C LEU A 20 -0.49 -8.33 13.54
N GLU A 21 0.78 -8.06 13.28
CA GLU A 21 1.29 -6.69 13.29
C GLU A 21 0.86 -5.93 12.03
N ALA A 22 0.48 -4.67 12.21
CA ALA A 22 0.09 -3.80 11.11
C ALA A 22 1.24 -3.58 10.11
N ALA A 23 1.01 -3.99 8.86
CA ALA A 23 1.94 -3.81 7.77
C ALA A 23 2.01 -2.36 7.24
N VAL A 24 3.13 -2.05 6.60
CA VAL A 24 3.32 -0.84 5.81
C VAL A 24 3.25 -1.19 4.33
N TRP A 25 2.47 -0.42 3.57
CA TRP A 25 2.22 -0.62 2.16
C TRP A 25 2.65 0.59 1.32
N TYR A 26 3.23 0.32 0.16
CA TYR A 26 3.28 1.24 -0.97
C TYR A 26 1.95 1.20 -1.69
N VAL A 27 1.15 2.26 -1.54
CA VAL A 27 -0.11 2.43 -2.25
C VAL A 27 0.15 3.27 -3.49
N CYS A 28 0.10 2.63 -4.65
CA CYS A 28 0.49 3.21 -5.93
C CYS A 28 -0.75 3.63 -6.73
N PHE A 29 -0.95 4.93 -6.90
CA PHE A 29 -1.98 5.51 -7.75
C PHE A 29 -1.40 5.78 -9.11
N VAL A 30 -1.96 5.18 -10.16
CA VAL A 30 -1.29 5.10 -11.46
C VAL A 30 -2.19 5.43 -12.63
N PRO A 31 -1.64 5.94 -13.75
CA PRO A 31 -2.38 6.07 -14.99
C PRO A 31 -2.72 4.67 -15.53
N GLY A 32 -3.79 4.56 -16.32
CA GLY A 32 -4.11 3.31 -17.01
C GLY A 32 -3.05 2.95 -18.05
N LEU A 33 -2.73 1.66 -18.17
CA LEU A 33 -1.76 1.14 -19.14
C LEU A 33 -2.28 1.28 -20.57
N ASP A 34 -3.53 0.88 -20.80
CA ASP A 34 -4.18 0.95 -22.11
C ASP A 34 -5.26 2.03 -22.15
N LYS A 35 -5.46 2.66 -23.30
CA LYS A 35 -6.49 3.70 -23.46
C LYS A 35 -7.89 3.09 -23.37
N GLN A 36 -8.66 3.46 -22.36
CA GLN A 36 -10.07 3.11 -22.22
C GLN A 36 -10.98 4.30 -22.51
N TRP A 37 -12.21 4.04 -22.95
CA TRP A 37 -13.19 5.08 -23.31
C TRP A 37 -13.55 5.99 -22.12
N TRP A 38 -13.50 5.47 -20.89
CA TRP A 38 -13.83 6.22 -19.67
C TRP A 38 -12.66 7.06 -19.14
N HIS A 39 -11.45 6.89 -19.69
CA HIS A 39 -10.24 7.62 -19.25
C HIS A 39 -10.36 9.15 -19.25
N PRO A 40 -11.10 9.81 -20.16
CA PRO A 40 -11.29 11.27 -20.13
C PRO A 40 -12.07 11.77 -18.91
N PHE A 41 -12.87 10.92 -18.27
CA PHE A 41 -13.76 11.32 -17.16
C PHE A 41 -13.14 11.12 -15.76
N VAL A 42 -11.88 10.67 -15.70
CA VAL A 42 -11.16 10.39 -14.45
C VAL A 42 -9.82 11.12 -14.40
N ASN A 43 -9.23 11.21 -13.20
CA ASN A 43 -7.92 11.82 -13.05
C ASN A 43 -6.88 11.09 -13.92
N LYS A 44 -6.14 11.86 -14.74
CA LYS A 44 -5.17 11.31 -15.71
C LYS A 44 -4.07 10.47 -15.05
N ARG A 45 -3.66 10.83 -13.82
CA ARG A 45 -2.60 10.15 -13.05
C ARG A 45 -3.12 9.04 -12.15
N HIS A 46 -4.41 9.03 -11.81
CA HIS A 46 -5.00 8.11 -10.81
C HIS A 46 -6.21 7.37 -11.39
N LYS A 47 -5.95 6.51 -12.37
CA LYS A 47 -6.99 5.67 -13.02
C LYS A 47 -7.10 4.30 -12.38
N HIS A 48 -6.03 3.83 -11.76
CA HIS A 48 -5.96 2.56 -11.06
C HIS A 48 -5.16 2.74 -9.75
N VAL A 49 -5.38 1.83 -8.80
CA VAL A 49 -4.59 1.74 -7.56
C VAL A 49 -4.30 0.29 -7.24
N PHE A 50 -3.04 0.02 -6.88
CA PHE A 50 -2.57 -1.24 -6.33
C PHE A 50 -1.72 -0.97 -5.10
N ALA A 51 -1.43 -2.00 -4.32
CA ALA A 51 -0.56 -1.91 -3.16
C ALA A 51 0.54 -2.97 -3.22
N MET A 52 1.72 -2.66 -2.71
CA MET A 52 2.81 -3.63 -2.59
C MET A 52 3.66 -3.37 -1.37
N ARG A 53 4.32 -4.39 -0.84
CA ARG A 53 5.27 -4.26 0.27
C ARG A 53 6.38 -5.31 0.17
N PRO A 54 7.58 -5.05 0.72
CA PRO A 54 8.58 -6.10 0.92
C PRO A 54 8.02 -7.23 1.79
N ALA A 55 8.35 -8.47 1.45
CA ALA A 55 7.96 -9.68 2.15
C ALA A 55 9.16 -10.51 2.64
N GLY A 56 10.37 -10.15 2.20
CA GLY A 56 11.63 -10.80 2.55
C GLY A 56 12.72 -10.51 1.51
N PRO A 57 13.90 -11.14 1.62
CA PRO A 57 14.94 -11.06 0.61
C PRO A 57 14.42 -11.49 -0.75
N ASP A 58 14.60 -10.63 -1.76
CA ASP A 58 14.06 -10.77 -3.12
C ASP A 58 12.55 -11.08 -3.23
N ALA A 59 11.76 -10.76 -2.21
CA ALA A 59 10.35 -11.09 -2.16
C ALA A 59 9.50 -9.86 -1.84
N TRP A 60 8.46 -9.65 -2.63
CA TRP A 60 7.50 -8.57 -2.47
C TRP A 60 6.08 -9.13 -2.51
N THR A 61 5.23 -8.74 -1.57
CA THR A 61 3.80 -8.97 -1.68
C THR A 61 3.19 -7.91 -2.57
N LEU A 62 2.51 -8.33 -3.63
CA LEU A 62 1.68 -7.51 -4.51
C LEU A 62 0.21 -7.76 -4.20
N PHE A 63 -0.55 -6.68 -4.06
CA PHE A 63 -2.01 -6.64 -4.04
C PHE A 63 -2.49 -5.78 -5.21
N GLU A 64 -3.03 -6.41 -6.24
CA GLU A 64 -3.45 -5.74 -7.47
C GLU A 64 -4.91 -6.11 -7.80
N PRO A 65 -5.85 -5.20 -7.57
CA PRO A 65 -7.25 -5.43 -7.93
C PRO A 65 -7.53 -5.16 -9.40
N TRP A 66 -7.69 -6.22 -10.19
CA TRP A 66 -8.13 -6.13 -11.58
C TRP A 66 -9.66 -6.06 -11.64
N TRP A 67 -10.18 -5.62 -12.79
CA TRP A 67 -11.63 -5.51 -13.01
C TRP A 67 -12.39 -6.82 -12.74
N HIS A 68 -11.78 -7.96 -13.04
CA HIS A 68 -12.40 -9.29 -12.97
C HIS A 68 -11.69 -10.24 -11.99
N ARG A 69 -10.66 -9.77 -11.26
CA ARG A 69 -9.87 -10.62 -10.37
C ARG A 69 -9.14 -9.79 -9.32
N LEU A 70 -9.07 -10.29 -8.09
CA LEU A 70 -8.09 -9.80 -7.13
C LEU A 70 -6.81 -10.64 -7.25
N LEU A 71 -5.69 -10.01 -7.61
CA LEU A 71 -4.38 -10.65 -7.60
C LEU A 71 -3.68 -10.33 -6.27
N MET A 72 -3.37 -11.39 -5.51
CA MET A 72 -2.43 -11.32 -4.40
C MET A 72 -1.32 -12.33 -4.68
N ALA A 73 -0.08 -11.85 -4.78
CA ALA A 73 1.05 -12.67 -5.20
C ALA A 73 2.35 -12.24 -4.50
N THR A 74 3.27 -13.19 -4.33
CA THR A 74 4.66 -12.89 -4.04
C THR A 74 5.42 -12.76 -5.36
N ILE A 75 6.06 -11.62 -5.58
CA ILE A 75 6.81 -11.29 -6.79
C ILE A 75 8.28 -11.00 -6.45
N THR A 76 9.17 -11.15 -7.42
CA THR A 76 10.61 -10.86 -7.25
C THR A 76 10.88 -9.36 -7.24
N SER A 77 12.06 -8.94 -6.79
CA SER A 77 12.47 -7.51 -6.82
C SER A 77 12.49 -6.95 -8.25
N VAL A 78 12.88 -7.78 -9.23
CA VAL A 78 12.86 -7.42 -10.66
C VAL A 78 11.44 -7.15 -11.15
N GLN A 79 10.46 -7.95 -10.72
CA GLN A 79 9.04 -7.74 -11.03
C GLN A 79 8.49 -6.52 -10.29
N ALA A 80 8.80 -6.38 -9.00
CA ALA A 80 8.43 -5.25 -8.17
C ALA A 80 8.90 -3.91 -8.79
N LYS A 81 10.12 -3.87 -9.34
CA LYS A 81 10.65 -2.68 -10.05
C LYS A 81 9.74 -2.23 -11.20
N LYS A 82 9.13 -3.14 -11.96
CA LYS A 82 8.19 -2.79 -13.04
C LYS A 82 6.95 -2.10 -12.50
N PHE A 83 6.42 -2.57 -11.36
CA PHE A 83 5.28 -1.93 -10.69
C PHE A 83 5.66 -0.57 -10.12
N LEU A 84 6.83 -0.43 -9.49
CA LEU A 84 7.31 0.86 -8.98
C LEU A 84 7.53 1.89 -10.11
N LEU A 85 8.05 1.46 -11.26
CA LEU A 85 8.15 2.28 -12.48
C LEU A 85 6.77 2.76 -12.97
N TRP A 86 5.74 1.93 -12.84
CA TRP A 86 4.37 2.34 -13.14
C TRP A 86 3.84 3.32 -12.07
N GLY A 87 4.09 3.03 -10.79
CA GLY A 87 3.85 3.93 -9.64
C GLY A 87 4.39 5.34 -9.88
N ALA A 88 5.61 5.44 -10.42
CA ALA A 88 6.29 6.69 -10.74
C ALA A 88 5.56 7.58 -11.73
N ARG A 89 4.69 7.01 -12.58
CA ARG A 89 3.89 7.79 -13.53
C ARG A 89 2.67 8.43 -12.88
N GLY A 90 2.35 8.08 -11.64
CA GLY A 90 1.28 8.69 -10.85
C GLY A 90 1.81 9.18 -9.50
N ASP A 91 1.29 8.65 -8.40
CA ASP A 91 1.69 8.99 -7.04
C ASP A 91 1.85 7.72 -6.20
N VAL A 92 2.83 7.69 -5.30
CA VAL A 92 3.03 6.58 -4.36
C VAL A 92 2.93 7.13 -2.94
N LEU A 93 2.07 6.50 -2.14
CA LEU A 93 1.92 6.79 -0.72
C LEU A 93 2.44 5.61 0.11
N MET A 94 3.13 5.91 1.20
CA MET A 94 3.46 4.96 2.24
C MET A 94 2.36 5.03 3.30
N VAL A 95 1.67 3.91 3.50
CA VAL A 95 0.49 3.83 4.38
C VAL A 95 0.60 2.62 5.29
N ARG A 96 0.46 2.84 6.59
CA ARG A 96 0.31 1.76 7.56
C ARG A 96 -1.13 1.28 7.61
N GLU A 97 -1.37 -0.01 7.47
CA GLU A 97 -2.73 -0.56 7.60
C GLU A 97 -3.23 -0.48 9.05
N SER A 98 -4.54 -0.59 9.23
CA SER A 98 -5.13 -0.70 10.56
C SER A 98 -5.57 -2.14 10.79
N ILE A 99 -5.05 -2.78 11.84
CA ILE A 99 -5.49 -4.09 12.33
C ILE A 99 -6.17 -3.89 13.68
N PRO A 100 -7.38 -4.41 13.90
CA PRO A 100 -8.25 -5.10 12.93
C PRO A 100 -8.88 -4.15 11.90
N GLY A 101 -8.74 -2.84 12.11
CA GLY A 101 -9.25 -1.80 11.21
C GLY A 101 -10.77 -1.65 11.27
N ARG A 102 -11.30 -0.82 10.37
CA ARG A 102 -12.74 -0.53 10.21
C ARG A 102 -13.20 -0.62 8.75
N GLY A 103 -12.43 -1.34 7.94
CA GLY A 103 -12.81 -1.66 6.56
C GLY A 103 -14.07 -2.51 6.52
N SER A 104 -14.87 -2.37 5.47
CA SER A 104 -16.08 -3.18 5.30
C SER A 104 -16.29 -3.57 3.84
N GLN A 105 -16.57 -4.86 3.61
CA GLN A 105 -16.95 -5.38 2.29
C GLN A 105 -18.31 -4.84 1.81
N ILE A 106 -19.15 -4.36 2.73
CA ILE A 106 -20.50 -3.86 2.46
C ILE A 106 -20.46 -2.41 1.91
N ARG A 107 -19.33 -1.69 2.09
CA ARG A 107 -19.25 -0.23 1.89
C ARG A 107 -18.66 0.23 0.56
N GLY A 108 -18.55 -0.64 -0.45
CA GLY A 108 -18.14 -0.23 -1.79
C GLY A 108 -18.50 -1.25 -2.86
N TRP A 109 -18.62 -0.79 -4.10
CA TRP A 109 -18.36 -1.70 -5.23
C TRP A 109 -16.91 -2.15 -5.16
N MET A 110 -16.65 -3.44 -5.45
CA MET A 110 -15.32 -4.07 -5.44
C MET A 110 -14.42 -3.56 -6.57
N ASN A 111 -14.25 -2.25 -6.69
CA ASN A 111 -13.27 -1.64 -7.58
C ASN A 111 -11.91 -1.51 -6.86
N CYS A 112 -10.87 -1.15 -7.60
CA CYS A 112 -9.51 -1.04 -7.06
C CYS A 112 -9.40 -0.10 -5.86
N ALA A 113 -10.12 1.03 -5.84
CA ALA A 113 -10.10 1.96 -4.71
C ALA A 113 -10.79 1.38 -3.46
N GLY A 114 -11.95 0.74 -3.63
CA GLY A 114 -12.65 0.08 -2.53
C GLY A 114 -11.83 -1.08 -1.96
N LEU A 115 -11.23 -1.91 -2.82
CA LEU A 115 -10.41 -3.05 -2.40
C LEU A 115 -9.10 -2.61 -1.72
N ALA A 116 -8.43 -1.56 -2.23
CA ALA A 116 -7.27 -0.99 -1.56
C ALA A 116 -7.65 -0.34 -0.20
N SER A 117 -8.78 0.37 -0.12
CA SER A 117 -9.28 0.88 1.16
C SER A 117 -9.58 -0.24 2.16
N TYR A 118 -10.14 -1.35 1.68
CA TYR A 118 -10.42 -2.53 2.49
C TYR A 118 -9.14 -3.21 2.98
N LEU A 119 -8.14 -3.40 2.11
CA LEU A 119 -6.80 -3.89 2.48
C LEU A 119 -6.22 -3.06 3.63
N LEU A 120 -6.31 -1.73 3.53
CA LEU A 120 -5.75 -0.82 4.52
C LEU A 120 -6.59 -0.75 5.82
N GLY A 121 -7.72 -1.45 5.91
CA GLY A 121 -8.60 -1.41 7.07
C GLY A 121 -9.28 -0.04 7.26
N ARG A 122 -9.45 0.76 6.20
CA ARG A 122 -10.04 2.11 6.30
C ARG A 122 -11.55 2.08 6.10
N PRO A 123 -12.32 2.90 6.87
CA PRO A 123 -13.78 2.92 6.82
C PRO A 123 -14.35 3.73 5.64
N TYR A 124 -13.53 4.06 4.64
CA TYR A 124 -13.89 5.01 3.61
C TYR A 124 -15.00 4.54 2.70
N TRP A 125 -15.85 5.49 2.33
CA TRP A 125 -16.72 5.36 1.17
C TRP A 125 -16.05 6.02 -0.03
N VAL A 126 -15.42 5.21 -0.87
CA VAL A 126 -14.61 5.73 -1.98
C VAL A 126 -14.82 4.94 -3.26
N TRP A 127 -14.91 5.67 -4.37
CA TRP A 127 -15.28 5.10 -5.67
C TRP A 127 -14.23 5.32 -6.74
N SER A 128 -13.24 6.18 -6.50
CA SER A 128 -12.17 6.47 -7.45
C SER A 128 -10.80 6.42 -6.78
N PRO A 129 -9.75 6.00 -7.51
CA PRO A 129 -8.38 6.03 -6.99
C PRO A 129 -7.97 7.43 -6.54
N HIS A 130 -8.34 8.48 -7.30
CA HIS A 130 -8.05 9.86 -6.89
C HIS A 130 -8.79 10.28 -5.60
N GLY A 131 -10.02 9.80 -5.40
CA GLY A 131 -10.74 9.99 -4.15
C GLY A 131 -10.00 9.37 -2.97
N LEU A 132 -9.51 8.14 -3.13
CA LEU A 132 -8.77 7.42 -2.10
C LEU A 132 -7.45 8.11 -1.79
N TYR A 133 -6.71 8.54 -2.80
CA TYR A 133 -5.48 9.32 -2.66
C TYR A 133 -5.69 10.56 -1.76
N LYS A 134 -6.74 11.34 -2.03
CA LYS A 134 -7.05 12.54 -1.24
C LYS A 134 -7.44 12.23 0.20
N LEU A 135 -8.11 11.11 0.45
CA LEU A 135 -8.49 10.69 1.80
C LEU A 135 -7.24 10.27 2.58
N LEU A 136 -6.41 9.40 2.00
CA LEU A 136 -5.17 8.94 2.62
C LEU A 136 -4.20 10.09 2.91
N LEU A 137 -4.08 11.08 2.02
CA LEU A 137 -3.24 12.26 2.27
C LEU A 137 -3.67 13.11 3.48
N ARG A 138 -4.90 12.96 3.95
CA ARG A 138 -5.40 13.68 5.14
C ARG A 138 -5.15 12.88 6.42
N GLU A 139 -4.73 11.63 6.30
CA GLU A 139 -4.45 10.81 7.47
C GLU A 139 -3.13 11.19 8.12
N PRO A 140 -3.06 11.16 9.45
CA PRO A 140 -1.78 11.13 10.13
C PRO A 140 -1.04 9.83 9.76
N HIS A 141 0.29 9.87 9.77
CA HIS A 141 1.16 8.74 9.43
C HIS A 141 0.98 8.19 8.00
N VAL A 142 0.65 9.07 7.04
CA VAL A 142 0.74 8.79 5.60
C VAL A 142 1.78 9.71 4.96
N CYS A 143 2.78 9.13 4.31
CA CYS A 143 3.85 9.89 3.67
C CYS A 143 3.80 9.74 2.16
N ARG A 144 4.04 10.84 1.43
CA ARG A 144 4.35 10.74 0.00
C ARG A 144 5.76 10.17 -0.14
N VAL A 145 5.90 9.24 -1.07
CA VAL A 145 7.20 8.67 -1.42
C VAL A 145 7.80 9.46 -2.57
N ASP A 146 9.08 9.83 -2.48
CA ASP A 146 9.79 10.36 -3.63
C ASP A 146 10.06 9.22 -4.62
N VAL A 147 9.31 9.22 -5.71
CA VAL A 147 9.43 8.15 -6.70
C VAL A 147 10.71 8.26 -7.51
N SER A 148 11.35 9.42 -7.59
CA SER A 148 12.67 9.56 -8.26
C SER A 148 13.73 8.79 -7.48
N ALA A 149 13.68 8.84 -6.15
CA ALA A 149 14.52 8.03 -5.28
C ALA A 149 14.19 6.53 -5.43
N LEU A 150 12.90 6.17 -5.58
CA LEU A 150 12.51 4.79 -5.85
C LEU A 150 13.11 4.21 -7.14
N LEU A 151 13.20 5.03 -8.18
CA LEU A 151 13.73 4.63 -9.49
C LEU A 151 15.26 4.53 -9.52
N ALA A 152 15.94 5.22 -8.61
CA ALA A 152 17.38 5.17 -8.46
C ALA A 152 17.87 3.90 -7.73
N PHE A 153 16.98 3.14 -7.08
CA PHE A 153 17.35 1.87 -6.46
C PHE A 153 17.74 0.81 -7.53
N ASP A 154 18.89 0.19 -7.32
CA ASP A 154 19.28 -1.02 -8.03
C ASP A 154 18.58 -2.26 -7.42
N ALA A 155 18.79 -3.42 -8.05
CA ALA A 155 18.18 -4.66 -7.59
C ALA A 155 18.65 -5.04 -6.17
N ALA A 156 19.92 -4.79 -5.82
CA ALA A 156 20.47 -5.11 -4.51
C ALA A 156 19.82 -4.27 -3.39
N MET A 157 19.51 -3.00 -3.65
CA MET A 157 18.81 -2.15 -2.69
C MET A 157 17.34 -2.55 -2.49
N LEU A 158 16.68 -3.07 -3.54
CA LEU A 158 15.33 -3.64 -3.42
C LEU A 158 15.34 -5.00 -2.71
N GLU A 159 16.37 -5.83 -2.94
CA GLU A 159 16.58 -7.11 -2.26
C GLU A 159 16.89 -6.93 -0.76
N ALA A 160 17.60 -5.86 -0.40
CA ALA A 160 17.85 -5.47 0.99
C ALA A 160 16.59 -4.94 1.71
N GLY A 161 15.42 -4.93 1.05
CA GLY A 161 14.15 -4.52 1.65
C GLY A 161 14.15 -3.06 2.11
N SER A 162 14.81 -2.18 1.32
CA SER A 162 15.32 -0.86 1.70
C SER A 162 14.56 -0.14 2.83
N PRO A 163 15.11 -0.08 4.06
CA PRO A 163 14.68 0.85 5.12
C PRO A 163 14.83 2.35 4.78
N HIS A 164 15.17 2.71 3.53
CA HIS A 164 15.54 4.06 3.11
C HIS A 164 14.71 4.62 1.97
N ILE A 165 13.51 4.11 1.71
CA ILE A 165 12.66 4.74 0.69
C ILE A 165 12.34 6.16 1.16
N ALA A 166 12.98 7.12 0.49
CA ALA A 166 12.97 8.52 0.84
C ALA A 166 11.52 9.00 0.83
N VAL A 167 11.00 9.22 2.02
CA VAL A 167 9.90 10.14 2.27
C VAL A 167 10.21 11.45 1.55
N CYS A 168 9.22 12.03 0.87
CA CYS A 168 9.44 13.22 0.06
C CYS A 168 10.08 14.34 0.88
N GLY A 169 10.66 15.37 0.25
CA GLY A 169 11.37 16.43 0.98
C GLY A 169 10.57 17.13 2.09
N MET A 170 9.23 17.09 2.04
CA MET A 170 8.36 17.60 3.10
C MET A 170 8.14 16.61 4.25
N CYS A 171 8.37 15.33 4.01
CA CYS A 171 8.26 14.25 4.97
C CYS A 171 9.65 13.77 5.46
N MET A 172 10.77 14.36 5.03
CA MET A 172 12.09 14.00 5.55
C MET A 172 12.28 14.44 7.02
N PRO A 173 13.03 13.66 7.84
CA PRO A 173 13.44 14.12 9.16
C PRO A 173 14.16 15.48 9.07
N GLY A 174 13.67 16.48 9.83
CA GLY A 174 14.21 17.85 9.81
C GLY A 174 13.59 18.80 8.78
N ALA A 175 12.63 18.36 7.97
CA ALA A 175 11.89 19.25 7.06
C ALA A 175 11.00 20.26 7.83
N PRO A 176 10.73 21.46 7.28
CA PRO A 176 9.83 22.42 7.90
C PRO A 176 8.46 21.79 8.16
N GLN A 177 8.04 21.74 9.43
CA GLN A 177 6.72 21.19 9.79
C GLN A 177 5.62 22.11 9.25
N GLN A 178 4.93 21.66 8.20
CA GLN A 178 3.66 22.26 7.80
C GLN A 178 2.52 21.62 8.61
N PRO A 179 1.56 22.42 9.11
CA PRO A 179 0.36 21.88 9.75
C PRO A 179 -0.35 20.89 8.82
N GLY A 180 -0.48 19.64 9.26
CA GLY A 180 -1.16 18.58 8.51
C GLY A 180 -0.26 17.65 7.67
N VAL A 181 1.06 17.84 7.66
CA VAL A 181 1.98 16.86 7.07
C VAL A 181 2.34 15.79 8.11
N ALA A 182 2.06 14.52 7.80
CA ALA A 182 2.38 13.40 8.67
C ALA A 182 3.90 13.26 8.88
N LYS A 183 4.30 12.92 10.11
CA LYS A 183 5.69 12.56 10.41
C LYS A 183 6.10 11.34 9.57
N PRO A 184 7.33 11.30 9.05
CA PRO A 184 7.88 10.08 8.47
C PRO A 184 7.81 8.93 9.46
N PHE A 185 7.75 7.69 8.96
CA PHE A 185 7.83 6.50 9.80
C PHE A 185 8.67 5.40 9.13
N CYS A 186 9.28 4.56 9.95
CA CYS A 186 10.13 3.45 9.52
C CYS A 186 9.27 2.33 8.89
N MET A 187 9.68 1.85 7.73
CA MET A 187 9.00 0.73 7.07
C MET A 187 9.09 -0.60 7.80
N HIS A 188 10.22 -0.86 8.47
CA HIS A 188 10.45 -2.17 9.10
C HIS A 188 9.63 -2.32 10.39
N CYS A 189 9.49 -1.24 11.17
CA CYS A 189 8.85 -1.31 12.50
C CYS A 189 7.63 -0.39 12.63
N GLY A 190 7.28 0.38 11.60
CA GLY A 190 6.12 1.28 11.60
C GLY A 190 6.17 2.45 12.58
N ARG A 191 7.34 2.73 13.20
CA ARG A 191 7.55 3.80 14.18
C ARG A 191 7.82 5.12 13.51
N ASP A 192 7.25 6.21 14.03
CA ASP A 192 7.57 7.57 13.59
C ASP A 192 9.09 7.85 13.69
N LEU A 193 9.61 8.59 12.71
CA LEU A 193 11.01 9.03 12.59
C LEU A 193 11.18 10.48 13.04
#